data_AF-A0A8J2N154-F1
#
_entry.id   AF-A0A8J2N154-F1
#
_cell.length_a   1.000
_cell.length_b   1.000
_cell.length_c   1.000
_cell.angle_alpha   90.00
_cell.angle_beta   90.00
_cell.angle_gamma   90.00
#
_symmetry.space_group_name_H-M   'P 1'
#
loop_
_entity.id
_entity.type
_entity.pdbx_description
1 polymer ?
#
loop_
_entity_poly.entity_id
_entity_poly.type
_entity_poly.pdbx_seq_one_letter_code
_entity_poly.pdbx_strand_id
1 'polypeptide(L)'
;MRFSTSAVALAAVSFASALPTNTYSPTPTNCITPIPSSTSCSSATPTPQPYKPSCPPLPDCNTSCPTPPPATSCGKPTCSNIIKPRVTSLYEVWTGAVRHNTANGKVFKDGKTTDITTLLTFDFPAKSAGKTCSFHFDLASNASAKVSSTGQFDVFTSLAPATRNTSSWPSGNLRDQYLGRMTVQRSGAATWVSGFPALGQGFPCPAGKTYGGELVGVGDADFIEWFSRTSGASIRWL
;
A
#
# COMPACT_ATOMS: atom_id res chain seq x y z
N MET A 1 -10.55 44.75 17.95
CA MET A 1 -11.15 43.47 17.51
C MET A 1 -10.34 42.34 18.14
N ARG A 2 -10.93 41.55 19.05
CA ARG A 2 -10.26 40.41 19.68
C ARG A 2 -10.64 39.15 18.90
N PHE A 3 -9.69 38.50 18.26
CA PHE A 3 -9.92 37.21 17.61
C PHE A 3 -9.69 36.09 18.64
N SER A 4 -10.78 35.40 18.97
CA SER A 4 -10.77 34.19 19.78
C SER A 4 -10.32 33.02 18.92
N THR A 5 -9.14 32.46 19.19
CA THR A 5 -8.65 31.25 18.52
C THR A 5 -9.16 30.02 19.26
N SER A 6 -10.24 29.42 18.77
CA SER A 6 -10.69 28.09 19.21
C SER A 6 -9.70 27.03 18.72
N ALA A 7 -8.94 26.44 19.65
CA ALA A 7 -8.12 25.27 19.38
C ALA A 7 -9.03 24.04 19.21
N VAL A 8 -9.11 23.51 17.99
CA VAL A 8 -9.73 22.22 17.72
C VAL A 8 -8.71 21.14 18.08
N ALA A 9 -8.93 20.44 19.18
CA ALA A 9 -8.17 19.26 19.54
C ALA A 9 -8.46 18.15 18.53
N LEU A 10 -7.51 17.88 17.61
CA LEU A 10 -7.54 16.66 16.81
C LEU A 10 -7.08 15.49 17.71
N ALA A 11 -7.99 14.58 18.01
CA ALA A 11 -7.64 13.29 18.58
C ALA A 11 -6.87 12.48 17.53
N ALA A 12 -5.55 12.37 17.70
CA ALA A 12 -4.68 11.50 16.92
C ALA A 12 -4.86 10.06 17.38
N VAL A 13 -5.33 9.18 16.49
CA VAL A 13 -5.35 7.73 16.73
C VAL A 13 -3.99 7.18 16.28
N SER A 14 -3.04 7.07 17.21
CA SER A 14 -1.72 6.49 16.94
C SER A 14 -1.82 4.97 16.63
N PHE A 15 -0.88 4.47 15.84
CA PHE A 15 -0.70 3.03 15.57
C PHE A 15 -0.25 2.22 16.81
N ALA A 16 0.16 2.89 17.89
CA ALA A 16 0.74 2.23 19.06
C ALA A 16 -0.17 1.20 19.73
N SER A 17 -1.50 1.30 19.58
CA SER A 17 -2.43 0.36 20.23
C SER A 17 -2.64 -0.95 19.45
N ALA A 18 -2.03 -1.14 18.28
CA ALA A 18 -2.23 -2.33 17.43
C ALA A 18 -0.94 -3.09 17.10
N LEU A 19 0.22 -2.62 17.56
CA LEU A 19 1.50 -3.29 17.36
C LEU A 19 2.08 -3.68 18.72
N PRO A 20 2.65 -4.90 18.86
CA PRO A 20 3.24 -5.33 20.11
C PRO A 20 4.42 -4.40 20.47
N THR A 21 4.31 -3.73 21.61
CA THR A 21 5.43 -3.07 22.28
C THR A 21 6.42 -4.15 22.72
N ASN A 22 7.47 -4.37 21.94
CA ASN A 22 8.51 -5.34 22.31
C ASN A 22 9.57 -4.65 23.18
N THR A 23 9.48 -4.88 24.49
CA THR A 23 10.62 -4.82 25.40
C THR A 23 11.64 -5.86 25.00
N TYR A 24 12.83 -5.40 24.59
CA TYR A 24 13.96 -6.24 24.24
C TYR A 24 14.42 -7.05 25.47
N SER A 25 14.38 -8.37 25.39
CA SER A 25 15.05 -9.27 26.32
C SER A 25 16.00 -10.16 25.51
N PRO A 26 17.32 -10.21 25.80
CA PRO A 26 18.26 -10.99 25.01
C PRO A 26 18.41 -12.38 25.60
N THR A 27 18.24 -13.44 24.82
CA THR A 27 18.81 -14.78 25.10
C THR A 27 18.73 -15.70 23.85
N PRO A 28 19.46 -16.84 23.80
CA PRO A 28 20.46 -17.05 22.76
C PRO A 28 20.20 -18.26 21.85
N THR A 29 20.89 -18.23 20.70
CA THR A 29 21.62 -19.30 20.00
C THR A 29 21.15 -20.77 20.04
N ASN A 30 20.88 -21.27 18.82
CA ASN A 30 21.00 -22.63 18.25
C ASN A 30 20.00 -23.74 18.63
N CYS A 31 19.37 -24.34 17.60
CA CYS A 31 19.68 -25.70 17.15
C CYS A 31 18.99 -26.09 15.83
N ILE A 32 19.72 -26.90 15.06
CA ILE A 32 19.50 -27.43 13.70
C ILE A 32 18.66 -28.73 13.77
N THR A 33 17.85 -29.05 12.75
CA THR A 33 17.74 -30.40 12.09
C THR A 33 16.69 -30.47 10.95
N PRO A 34 16.77 -31.47 10.04
CA PRO A 34 16.48 -31.31 8.61
C PRO A 34 15.18 -31.97 8.06
N ILE A 35 14.92 -31.63 6.79
CA ILE A 35 13.82 -32.04 5.90
C ILE A 35 14.04 -33.45 5.33
N PRO A 36 12.98 -34.29 5.18
CA PRO A 36 13.02 -35.46 4.32
C PRO A 36 12.37 -35.23 2.94
N SER A 37 13.07 -35.75 1.93
CA SER A 37 12.76 -35.75 0.49
C SER A 37 11.64 -36.73 0.12
N SER A 38 10.83 -36.39 -0.90
CA SER A 38 9.82 -37.26 -1.51
C SER A 38 10.29 -37.78 -2.88
N THR A 39 10.09 -39.08 -3.14
CA THR A 39 10.57 -39.83 -4.30
C THR A 39 9.41 -40.37 -5.15
N SER A 40 9.42 -40.07 -6.46
CA SER A 40 8.92 -40.86 -7.63
C SER A 40 7.41 -41.23 -7.71
N CYS A 41 6.76 -41.58 -8.83
CA CYS A 41 7.14 -42.27 -10.07
C CYS A 41 6.11 -42.03 -11.20
N SER A 42 6.45 -42.49 -12.41
CA SER A 42 5.96 -42.11 -13.74
C SER A 42 4.71 -42.82 -14.31
N SER A 43 4.07 -42.13 -15.28
CA SER A 43 3.54 -42.55 -16.61
C SER A 43 2.81 -43.89 -16.85
N ALA A 44 1.61 -43.81 -17.47
CA ALA A 44 1.17 -44.68 -18.59
C ALA A 44 -0.05 -44.10 -19.37
N THR A 45 0.02 -44.18 -20.71
CA THR A 45 -1.04 -44.06 -21.75
C THR A 45 -1.04 -45.42 -22.51
N PRO A 46 -1.96 -45.84 -23.43
CA PRO A 46 -3.12 -45.17 -24.06
C PRO A 46 -4.40 -46.03 -24.40
N THR A 47 -5.55 -45.36 -24.69
CA THR A 47 -6.73 -45.65 -25.60
C THR A 47 -7.48 -47.03 -25.58
N PRO A 48 -8.74 -47.20 -26.10
CA PRO A 48 -9.59 -46.34 -26.98
C PRO A 48 -11.10 -46.17 -26.57
N GLN A 49 -11.80 -45.26 -27.29
CA GLN A 49 -13.27 -45.03 -27.38
C GLN A 49 -14.05 -46.27 -27.89
N PRO A 50 -15.41 -46.40 -27.80
CA PRO A 50 -16.45 -45.36 -28.03
C PRO A 50 -17.68 -45.47 -27.09
N TYR A 51 -18.71 -44.64 -27.28
CA TYR A 51 -20.18 -44.89 -27.28
C TYR A 51 -20.90 -43.55 -26.99
N LYS A 52 -21.55 -42.98 -28.01
CA LYS A 52 -22.35 -41.76 -27.93
C LYS A 52 -23.82 -42.16 -27.75
N PRO A 53 -24.51 -41.83 -26.64
CA PRO A 53 -25.95 -42.01 -26.57
C PRO A 53 -26.64 -40.91 -27.39
N SER A 54 -27.33 -41.32 -28.45
CA SER A 54 -28.27 -40.49 -29.19
C SER A 54 -29.48 -40.18 -28.30
N CYS A 55 -29.70 -38.90 -27.99
CA CYS A 55 -30.98 -38.46 -27.40
C CYS A 55 -32.10 -38.57 -28.45
N PRO A 56 -33.32 -38.96 -28.05
CA PRO A 56 -34.49 -38.91 -28.92
C PRO A 56 -34.88 -37.45 -29.23
N PRO A 57 -35.50 -37.16 -30.39
CA PRO A 57 -35.96 -35.83 -30.72
C PRO A 57 -37.08 -35.40 -29.76
N LEU A 58 -36.94 -34.19 -29.22
CA LEU A 58 -37.96 -33.53 -28.39
C LEU A 58 -39.18 -33.15 -29.26
N PRO A 59 -40.41 -33.26 -28.75
CA PRO A 59 -41.60 -32.80 -29.46
C PRO A 59 -41.60 -31.28 -29.61
N ASP A 60 -42.05 -30.80 -30.77
CA ASP A 60 -42.15 -29.39 -31.14
C ASP A 60 -43.05 -28.62 -30.16
N CYS A 61 -42.45 -27.83 -29.26
CA CYS A 61 -43.16 -26.78 -28.54
C CYS A 61 -43.20 -25.51 -29.40
N ASN A 62 -44.18 -25.45 -30.30
CA ASN A 62 -44.63 -24.22 -30.91
C ASN A 62 -45.51 -23.45 -29.91
N THR A 63 -44.91 -22.58 -29.09
CA THR A 63 -45.59 -21.40 -28.50
C THR A 63 -44.57 -20.49 -27.82
N SER A 64 -44.41 -19.29 -28.38
CA SER A 64 -43.84 -18.06 -27.81
C SER A 64 -43.34 -18.13 -26.35
N CYS A 65 -42.05 -18.40 -26.16
CA CYS A 65 -41.36 -18.07 -24.91
C CYS A 65 -41.03 -16.57 -24.90
N PRO A 66 -41.40 -15.80 -23.87
CA PRO A 66 -40.86 -14.46 -23.68
C PRO A 66 -39.35 -14.57 -23.49
N THR A 67 -38.61 -13.75 -24.24
CA THR A 67 -37.16 -13.65 -24.19
C THR A 67 -36.70 -13.46 -22.74
N PRO A 68 -35.72 -14.23 -22.23
CA PRO A 68 -35.13 -13.95 -20.93
C PRO A 68 -34.54 -12.54 -20.98
N PRO A 69 -34.72 -11.71 -19.92
CA PRO A 69 -34.02 -10.44 -19.86
C PRO A 69 -32.51 -10.69 -20.01
N PRO A 70 -31.77 -9.83 -20.71
CA PRO A 70 -30.35 -10.01 -20.91
C PRO A 70 -29.69 -10.21 -19.55
N ALA A 71 -28.99 -11.34 -19.41
CA ALA A 71 -28.24 -11.66 -18.22
C ALA A 71 -27.33 -10.47 -17.92
N THR A 72 -27.69 -9.69 -16.90
CA THR A 72 -26.79 -8.68 -16.37
C THR A 72 -25.62 -9.46 -15.86
N SER A 73 -24.49 -9.40 -16.56
CA SER A 73 -23.26 -10.01 -16.08
C SER A 73 -23.04 -9.44 -14.70
N CYS A 74 -23.22 -10.27 -13.67
CA CYS A 74 -22.78 -9.94 -12.33
C CYS A 74 -21.26 -9.88 -12.44
N GLY A 75 -20.75 -8.69 -12.80
CA GLY A 75 -19.33 -8.44 -12.83
C GLY A 75 -18.85 -8.75 -11.44
N LYS A 76 -18.17 -9.89 -11.29
CA LYS A 76 -17.53 -10.30 -10.05
C LYS A 76 -16.83 -9.05 -9.53
N PRO A 77 -17.24 -8.46 -8.39
CA PRO A 77 -16.49 -7.35 -7.83
C PRO A 77 -15.10 -7.92 -7.63
N THR A 78 -14.13 -7.45 -8.42
CA THR A 78 -12.74 -7.79 -8.17
C THR A 78 -12.47 -7.14 -6.83
N CYS A 79 -12.54 -7.94 -5.77
CA CYS A 79 -12.15 -7.55 -4.44
C CYS A 79 -10.64 -7.31 -4.48
N SER A 80 -10.24 -6.16 -5.01
CA SER A 80 -8.85 -5.72 -4.97
C SER A 80 -8.47 -5.67 -3.50
N ASN A 81 -7.42 -6.40 -3.17
CA ASN A 81 -6.78 -6.39 -1.87
C ASN A 81 -5.71 -5.28 -1.78
N ILE A 82 -5.75 -4.33 -2.72
CA ILE A 82 -4.86 -3.17 -2.79
C ILE A 82 -5.62 -1.92 -2.39
N ILE A 83 -5.12 -1.21 -1.37
CA ILE A 83 -5.55 0.11 -0.96
C ILE A 83 -4.57 1.12 -1.58
N LYS A 84 -5.07 2.04 -2.39
CA LYS A 84 -4.30 3.20 -2.85
C LYS A 84 -4.49 4.37 -1.87
N PRO A 85 -3.51 5.27 -1.74
CA PRO A 85 -3.70 6.50 -0.99
C PRO A 85 -4.93 7.24 -1.56
N ARG A 86 -5.87 7.60 -0.69
CA ARG A 86 -6.97 8.51 -1.06
C ARG A 86 -6.41 9.89 -1.38
N VAL A 87 -5.43 10.33 -0.61
CA VAL A 87 -4.78 11.63 -0.75
C VAL A 87 -3.28 11.44 -0.76
N THR A 88 -2.62 12.14 -1.67
CA THR A 88 -1.17 12.36 -1.67
C THR A 88 -0.93 13.87 -1.54
N SER A 89 -0.08 14.28 -0.62
CA SER A 89 0.26 15.70 -0.40
C SER A 89 1.78 15.85 -0.32
N LEU A 90 2.29 17.06 -0.54
CA LEU A 90 3.70 17.38 -0.37
C LEU A 90 3.89 18.22 0.88
N TYR A 91 4.93 17.92 1.65
CA TYR A 91 5.35 18.70 2.80
C TYR A 91 6.75 19.29 2.55
N GLU A 92 6.87 20.60 2.73
CA GLU A 92 8.12 21.35 2.63
C GLU A 92 8.78 21.43 4.00
N VAL A 93 9.94 20.79 4.16
CA VAL A 93 10.54 20.58 5.48
C VAL A 93 10.97 21.88 6.16
N TRP A 94 11.49 22.87 5.42
CA TRP A 94 11.99 24.11 6.01
C TRP A 94 10.89 25.06 6.46
N THR A 95 9.78 25.09 5.72
CA THR A 95 8.66 26.02 5.98
C THR A 95 7.55 25.37 6.80
N GLY A 96 7.47 24.05 6.77
CA GLY A 96 6.31 23.31 7.26
C GLY A 96 5.09 23.43 6.36
N ALA A 97 5.22 23.99 5.15
CA ALA A 97 4.09 24.15 4.25
C ALA A 97 3.59 22.80 3.72
N VAL A 98 2.28 22.67 3.58
CA VAL A 98 1.64 21.50 2.97
C VAL A 98 0.91 21.92 1.71
N ARG A 99 1.26 21.28 0.60
CA ARG A 99 0.49 21.28 -0.63
C ARG A 99 -0.35 20.02 -0.65
N HIS A 100 -1.62 20.19 -0.34
CA HIS A 100 -2.57 19.11 -0.14
C HIS A 100 -3.14 18.58 -1.46
N ASN A 101 -3.34 17.26 -1.51
CA ASN A 101 -4.00 16.56 -2.62
C ASN A 101 -3.39 16.85 -4.00
N THR A 102 -2.08 16.65 -4.11
CA THR A 102 -1.30 16.86 -5.33
C THR A 102 -1.40 15.69 -6.29
N ALA A 103 -1.34 15.99 -7.59
CA ALA A 103 -1.32 14.99 -8.66
C ALA A 103 -0.05 14.11 -8.63
N ASN A 104 1.05 14.67 -8.13
CA ASN A 104 2.33 13.99 -8.01
C ASN A 104 2.68 13.77 -6.54
N GLY A 105 3.28 12.62 -6.27
CA GLY A 105 4.10 12.42 -5.09
C GLY A 105 5.55 12.77 -5.41
N LYS A 106 6.28 13.27 -4.40
CA LYS A 106 7.68 13.67 -4.53
C LYS A 106 8.43 13.45 -3.22
N VAL A 107 9.56 12.76 -3.32
CA VAL A 107 10.59 12.70 -2.28
C VAL A 107 11.82 13.39 -2.85
N PHE A 108 12.29 14.44 -2.18
CA PHE A 108 13.36 15.26 -2.71
C PHE A 108 14.26 15.83 -1.62
N LYS A 109 15.57 15.69 -1.86
CA LYS A 109 16.65 16.29 -1.08
C LYS A 109 17.76 16.69 -2.04
N ASP A 110 18.37 17.85 -1.83
CA ASP A 110 19.56 18.31 -2.57
C ASP A 110 20.55 19.10 -1.70
N GLY A 111 20.26 19.27 -0.41
CA GLY A 111 21.05 20.07 0.53
C GLY A 111 21.09 21.58 0.26
N LYS A 112 20.33 22.07 -0.73
CA LYS A 112 20.39 23.46 -1.24
C LYS A 112 19.03 24.15 -1.23
N THR A 113 17.97 23.40 -1.44
CA THR A 113 16.58 23.86 -1.42
C THR A 113 15.79 23.04 -0.41
N THR A 114 14.57 23.48 -0.10
CA THR A 114 13.77 22.77 0.90
C THR A 114 13.56 21.32 0.49
N ASP A 115 13.85 20.41 1.42
CA ASP A 115 13.48 19.02 1.24
C ASP A 115 11.96 18.93 1.05
N ILE A 116 11.54 18.00 0.21
CA ILE A 116 10.13 17.64 0.02
C ILE A 116 9.93 16.21 0.48
N THR A 117 8.96 16.01 1.35
CA THR A 117 8.46 14.67 1.71
C THR A 117 7.06 14.49 1.17
N THR A 118 6.64 13.23 1.01
CA THR A 118 5.28 12.91 0.57
C THR A 118 4.45 12.43 1.75
N LEU A 119 3.33 13.11 1.98
CA LEU A 119 2.29 12.71 2.91
C LEU A 119 1.24 11.86 2.20
N LEU A 120 0.85 10.76 2.82
CA LEU A 120 -0.11 9.79 2.30
C LEU A 120 -1.27 9.66 3.27
N THR A 121 -2.49 9.57 2.73
CA THR A 121 -3.69 9.25 3.51
C THR A 121 -4.34 7.99 2.94
N PHE A 122 -4.48 6.95 3.75
CA PHE A 122 -5.12 5.69 3.40
C PHE A 122 -6.43 5.53 4.15
N ASP A 123 -7.46 5.07 3.45
CA ASP A 123 -8.72 4.61 4.06
C ASP A 123 -8.76 3.09 4.02
N PHE A 124 -8.72 2.46 5.19
CA PHE A 124 -8.79 1.01 5.32
C PHE A 124 -10.26 0.57 5.35
N PRO A 125 -10.78 -0.12 4.32
CA PRO A 125 -12.16 -0.59 4.33
C PRO A 125 -12.38 -1.68 5.38
N ALA A 126 -13.63 -1.79 5.85
CA ALA A 126 -14.05 -2.76 6.86
C ALA A 126 -13.71 -4.22 6.50
N LYS A 127 -13.69 -4.58 5.21
CA LYS A 127 -13.31 -5.92 4.73
C LYS A 127 -11.86 -6.33 5.04
N SER A 128 -11.03 -5.41 5.50
CA SER A 128 -9.67 -5.69 5.95
C SER A 128 -9.59 -6.17 7.41
N ALA A 129 -10.72 -6.27 8.11
CA ALA A 129 -10.76 -6.71 9.51
C ALA A 129 -10.15 -8.10 9.66
N GLY A 130 -9.26 -8.24 10.65
CA GLY A 130 -8.54 -9.50 10.91
C GLY A 130 -7.51 -9.89 9.86
N LYS A 131 -7.22 -9.02 8.88
CA LYS A 131 -6.23 -9.28 7.83
C LYS A 131 -4.85 -8.73 8.19
N THR A 132 -3.83 -9.26 7.54
CA THR A 132 -2.47 -8.71 7.63
C THR A 132 -2.24 -7.77 6.46
N CYS A 133 -1.83 -6.54 6.76
CA CYS A 133 -1.52 -5.49 5.80
C CYS A 133 0.00 -5.35 5.61
N SER A 134 0.41 -4.85 4.46
CA SER A 134 1.80 -4.59 4.10
C SER A 134 1.90 -3.33 3.24
N PHE A 135 2.93 -2.52 3.45
CA PHE A 135 3.21 -1.34 2.65
C PHE A 135 4.03 -1.71 1.42
N HIS A 136 3.64 -1.15 0.28
CA HIS A 136 4.27 -1.35 -1.03
C HIS A 136 4.46 -0.01 -1.72
N PHE A 137 5.50 0.10 -2.54
CA PHE A 137 5.72 1.25 -3.40
C PHE A 137 6.18 0.76 -4.77
N ASP A 138 5.55 1.19 -5.86
CA ASP A 138 5.82 0.66 -7.19
C ASP A 138 5.66 1.73 -8.28
N LEU A 139 6.68 1.90 -9.11
CA LEU A 139 6.72 2.87 -10.20
C LEU A 139 6.50 2.27 -11.59
N ALA A 140 6.31 0.95 -11.71
CA ALA A 140 6.23 0.25 -13.00
C ALA A 140 5.10 0.75 -13.92
N SER A 141 3.98 1.18 -13.34
CA SER A 141 2.82 1.70 -14.08
C SER A 141 2.93 3.18 -14.49
N ASN A 142 4.07 3.83 -14.25
CA ASN A 142 4.26 5.24 -14.54
C ASN A 142 5.54 5.49 -15.35
N ALA A 143 5.39 5.56 -16.67
CA ALA A 143 6.47 5.85 -17.60
C ALA A 143 7.13 7.23 -17.39
N SER A 144 6.44 8.17 -16.72
CA SER A 144 6.97 9.50 -16.39
C SER A 144 7.62 9.57 -15.01
N ALA A 145 7.71 8.45 -14.29
CA ALA A 145 8.37 8.40 -12.99
C ALA A 145 9.85 8.75 -13.11
N LYS A 146 10.32 9.56 -12.17
CA LYS A 146 11.71 10.00 -12.10
C LYS A 146 12.33 9.46 -10.82
N VAL A 147 13.50 8.87 -10.95
CA VAL A 147 14.36 8.42 -9.86
C VAL A 147 15.79 8.83 -10.21
N SER A 148 16.50 9.45 -9.28
CA SER A 148 17.94 9.72 -9.37
C SER A 148 18.59 9.70 -7.99
N SER A 149 19.93 9.62 -7.95
CA SER A 149 20.72 9.34 -6.74
C SER A 149 20.48 7.92 -6.22
N THR A 150 20.26 7.75 -4.91
CA THR A 150 20.13 6.42 -4.28
C THR A 150 18.74 5.83 -4.47
N GLY A 151 17.72 6.67 -4.67
CA GLY A 151 16.32 6.23 -4.75
C GLY A 151 15.82 5.62 -3.45
N GLN A 152 16.48 5.94 -2.32
CA GLN A 152 16.08 5.45 -1.00
C GLN A 152 15.12 6.41 -0.32
N PHE A 153 14.21 5.85 0.46
CA PHE A 153 13.31 6.62 1.30
C PHE A 153 12.92 5.82 2.55
N ASP A 154 12.74 6.55 3.64
CA ASP A 154 12.21 6.06 4.89
C ASP A 154 10.69 6.17 4.88
N VAL A 155 10.03 5.15 5.41
CA VAL A 155 8.58 5.05 5.55
C VAL A 155 8.22 5.30 7.01
N PHE A 156 7.37 6.29 7.25
CA PHE A 156 6.82 6.59 8.56
C PHE A 156 5.30 6.50 8.55
N THR A 157 4.72 6.16 9.69
CA THR A 157 3.33 6.50 9.98
C THR A 157 3.24 7.95 10.45
N SER A 158 2.04 8.53 10.41
CA SER A 158 1.79 9.88 10.90
C SER A 158 0.68 9.88 11.95
N LEU A 159 0.82 10.72 12.98
CA LEU A 159 -0.17 10.89 14.06
C LEU A 159 -1.54 11.38 13.51
N ALA A 160 -1.51 12.15 12.42
CA ALA A 160 -2.72 12.57 11.72
C ALA A 160 -2.44 12.78 10.22
N PRO A 161 -3.42 12.52 9.34
CA PRO A 161 -3.30 12.85 7.92
C PRO A 161 -3.35 14.36 7.69
N ALA A 162 -2.69 14.83 6.64
CA ALA A 162 -2.92 16.19 6.13
C ALA A 162 -4.35 16.32 5.58
N THR A 163 -5.02 17.43 5.90
CA THR A 163 -6.44 17.66 5.54
C THR A 163 -6.67 18.90 4.67
N ARG A 164 -5.67 19.77 4.51
CA ARG A 164 -5.77 21.01 3.74
C ARG A 164 -4.40 21.57 3.37
N ASN A 165 -4.39 22.51 2.43
CA ASN A 165 -3.22 23.37 2.21
C ASN A 165 -2.93 24.19 3.47
N THR A 166 -1.66 24.38 3.77
CA THR A 166 -1.23 25.30 4.83
C THR A 166 0.14 25.88 4.52
N SER A 167 0.42 27.08 5.01
CA SER A 167 1.77 27.66 5.03
C SER A 167 2.60 27.18 6.22
N SER A 168 1.96 26.61 7.23
CA SER A 168 2.60 26.04 8.41
C SER A 168 1.81 24.84 8.93
N TRP A 169 2.47 23.71 9.01
CA TRP A 169 1.98 22.49 9.63
C TRP A 169 2.81 22.25 10.90
N PRO A 170 2.28 21.58 11.94
CA PRO A 170 3.02 21.39 13.19
C PRO A 170 4.42 20.81 12.94
N SER A 171 5.37 21.24 13.79
CA SER A 171 6.78 20.84 13.70
C SER A 171 6.92 19.31 13.61
N GLY A 172 7.81 18.84 12.74
CA GLY A 172 8.10 17.42 12.54
C GLY A 172 7.08 16.65 11.70
N ASN A 173 6.17 17.35 11.00
CA ASN A 173 5.17 16.78 10.10
C ASN A 173 4.28 15.69 10.73
N LEU A 174 4.16 15.71 12.06
CA LEU A 174 3.43 14.73 12.83
C LEU A 174 3.87 13.28 12.55
N ARG A 175 5.17 13.04 12.28
CA ARG A 175 5.71 11.66 12.19
C ARG A 175 5.48 10.92 13.50
N ASP A 176 5.12 9.64 13.38
CA ASP A 176 4.94 8.72 14.50
C ASP A 176 5.99 7.61 14.40
N GLN A 177 5.59 6.41 13.98
CA GLN A 177 6.45 5.24 13.95
C GLN A 177 7.23 5.11 12.64
N TYR A 178 8.54 4.87 12.75
CA TYR A 178 9.39 4.45 11.63
C TYR A 178 9.11 2.99 11.25
N LEU A 179 8.66 2.76 10.02
CA LEU A 179 8.29 1.43 9.52
C LEU A 179 9.43 0.71 8.80
N GLY A 180 10.42 1.46 8.30
CA GLY A 180 11.58 0.92 7.61
C GLY A 180 12.03 1.75 6.42
N ARG A 181 13.09 1.27 5.78
CA ARG A 181 13.70 1.88 4.60
C ARG A 181 13.41 1.06 3.36
N MET A 182 13.08 1.73 2.27
CA MET A 182 12.93 1.12 0.96
C MET A 182 13.86 1.79 -0.06
N THR A 183 14.21 1.05 -1.11
CA THR A 183 14.89 1.58 -2.30
C THR A 183 14.04 1.27 -3.52
N VAL A 184 13.95 2.23 -4.45
CA VAL A 184 13.21 2.06 -5.70
C VAL A 184 14.09 2.44 -6.88
N GLN A 185 13.91 1.71 -7.98
CA GLN A 185 14.50 2.07 -9.27
C GLN A 185 13.41 2.61 -10.21
N ARG A 186 13.84 3.27 -11.30
CA ARG A 186 12.89 3.71 -12.33
C ARG A 186 12.12 2.50 -12.86
N SER A 187 10.80 2.62 -12.90
CA SER A 187 9.88 1.61 -13.45
C SER A 187 9.85 0.25 -12.72
N GLY A 188 10.10 0.22 -11.40
CA GLY A 188 10.06 -1.01 -10.61
C GLY A 188 9.36 -0.88 -9.26
N ALA A 189 9.12 -2.05 -8.65
CA ALA A 189 8.71 -2.15 -7.27
C ALA A 189 9.89 -1.85 -6.33
N ALA A 190 9.63 -1.11 -5.26
CA ALA A 190 10.60 -0.84 -4.23
C ALA A 190 10.85 -2.09 -3.38
N THR A 191 12.09 -2.26 -2.91
CA THR A 191 12.49 -3.33 -2.01
C THR A 191 12.88 -2.77 -0.65
N TRP A 192 12.63 -3.53 0.41
CA TRP A 192 13.06 -3.17 1.76
C TRP A 192 14.58 -3.30 1.87
N VAL A 193 15.24 -2.29 2.43
CA VAL A 193 16.69 -2.28 2.59
C VAL A 193 17.08 -3.07 3.84
N SER A 194 17.99 -4.03 3.68
CA SER A 194 18.50 -4.84 4.80
C SER A 194 19.19 -3.97 5.86
N GLY A 195 19.12 -4.39 7.13
CA GLY A 195 19.71 -3.67 8.26
C GLY A 195 18.83 -2.57 8.85
N PHE A 196 17.65 -2.32 8.27
CA PHE A 196 16.63 -1.42 8.83
C PHE A 196 15.43 -2.22 9.35
N PRO A 197 14.63 -1.63 10.27
CA PRO A 197 13.32 -2.18 10.60
C PRO A 197 12.50 -2.46 9.34
N ALA A 198 11.70 -3.51 9.38
CA ALA A 198 10.82 -3.90 8.27
C ALA A 198 9.37 -4.06 8.74
N LEU A 199 8.95 -3.21 9.68
CA LEU A 199 7.60 -3.23 10.27
C LEU A 199 6.51 -2.95 9.21
N GLY A 200 6.87 -2.27 8.12
CA GLY A 200 5.97 -2.09 6.98
C GLY A 200 5.72 -3.35 6.15
N GLN A 201 6.51 -4.43 6.31
CA GLN A 201 6.29 -5.70 5.59
C GLN A 201 5.06 -6.46 6.06
N GLY A 202 4.63 -6.24 7.30
CA GLY A 202 3.49 -6.93 7.89
C GLY A 202 3.01 -6.24 9.16
N PHE A 203 1.74 -5.85 9.18
CA PHE A 203 1.09 -5.25 10.34
C PHE A 203 -0.42 -5.57 10.33
N PRO A 204 -1.10 -5.60 11.48
CA PRO A 204 -2.55 -5.80 11.52
C PRO A 204 -3.28 -4.68 10.76
N CYS A 205 -4.18 -5.04 9.85
CA CYS A 205 -4.96 -4.05 9.14
C CYS A 205 -5.89 -3.29 10.10
N PRO A 206 -5.80 -1.95 10.18
CA PRO A 206 -6.69 -1.16 11.01
C PRO A 206 -8.02 -0.89 10.29
N ALA A 207 -8.82 -1.95 10.15
CA ALA A 207 -10.06 -1.91 9.38
C ALA A 207 -11.04 -0.81 9.82
N GLY A 208 -11.64 -0.14 8.84
CA GLY A 208 -12.59 0.95 9.07
C GLY A 208 -11.95 2.29 9.45
N LYS A 209 -10.63 2.40 9.50
CA LYS A 209 -9.92 3.60 9.94
C LYS A 209 -9.21 4.32 8.78
N THR A 210 -8.99 5.61 8.97
CA THR A 210 -8.14 6.44 8.11
C THR A 210 -6.79 6.63 8.79
N TYR A 211 -5.69 6.47 8.04
CA TYR A 211 -4.34 6.63 8.55
C TYR A 211 -3.47 7.50 7.65
N GLY A 212 -2.58 8.24 8.29
CA GLY A 212 -1.53 9.01 7.65
C GLY A 212 -0.20 8.24 7.58
N GLY A 213 0.59 8.51 6.55
CA GLY A 213 1.99 8.10 6.47
C GLY A 213 2.83 9.15 5.76
N GLU A 214 4.14 9.01 5.86
CA GLU A 214 5.11 9.90 5.22
C GLU A 214 6.24 9.12 4.57
N LEU A 215 6.66 9.56 3.38
CA LEU A 215 7.86 9.10 2.68
C LEU A 215 8.92 10.20 2.72
N VAL A 216 10.09 9.88 3.27
CA VAL A 216 11.16 10.83 3.55
C VAL A 216 12.44 10.40 2.83
N GLY A 217 13.09 11.30 2.10
CA GLY A 217 14.34 10.98 1.40
C GLY A 217 15.47 10.69 2.39
N VAL A 218 16.46 9.91 1.95
CA VAL A 218 17.57 9.47 2.80
C VAL A 218 18.87 10.15 2.37
N GLY A 219 19.79 10.35 3.31
CA GLY A 219 21.10 10.95 3.02
C GLY A 219 21.00 12.41 2.60
N ASP A 220 21.92 12.87 1.76
CA ASP A 220 22.05 14.28 1.39
C ASP A 220 21.33 14.64 0.08
N ALA A 221 21.15 13.67 -0.81
CA ALA A 221 20.52 13.89 -2.10
C ALA A 221 19.71 12.68 -2.57
N ASP A 222 18.44 12.90 -2.86
CA ASP A 222 17.54 11.94 -3.49
C ASP A 222 16.45 12.66 -4.27
N PHE A 223 16.01 12.06 -5.38
CA PHE A 223 14.87 12.55 -6.15
C PHE A 223 14.03 11.37 -6.60
N ILE A 224 12.79 11.31 -6.13
CA ILE A 224 11.78 10.36 -6.56
C ILE A 224 10.51 11.15 -6.83
N GLU A 225 9.97 11.10 -8.04
CA GLU A 225 8.73 11.78 -8.41
C GLU A 225 7.85 10.84 -9.25
N TRP A 226 6.56 10.81 -8.95
CA TRP A 226 5.62 9.93 -9.62
C TRP A 226 4.20 10.53 -9.67
N PHE A 227 3.38 10.02 -10.58
CA PHE A 227 1.96 10.34 -10.65
C PHE A 227 1.18 9.45 -9.67
N SER A 228 0.59 10.08 -8.65
CA SER A 228 0.05 9.39 -7.47
C SER A 228 -1.18 8.54 -7.76
N ARG A 229 -1.92 8.85 -8.82
CA ARG A 229 -3.13 8.12 -9.21
C ARG A 229 -2.84 6.76 -9.86
N THR A 230 -1.69 6.59 -10.49
CA THR A 230 -1.36 5.35 -11.23
C THR A 230 -0.25 4.53 -10.57
N SER A 231 0.62 5.15 -9.77
CA SER A 231 1.84 4.53 -9.23
C SER A 231 2.17 5.03 -7.82
N GLY A 232 3.24 4.49 -7.24
CA GLY A 232 3.75 4.83 -5.92
C GLY A 232 3.17 3.96 -4.82
N ALA A 233 2.87 4.58 -3.69
CA ALA A 233 2.49 3.89 -2.47
C ALA A 233 1.17 3.11 -2.58
N SER A 234 1.08 2.01 -1.84
CA SER A 234 -0.14 1.23 -1.64
C SER A 234 -0.03 0.36 -0.39
N ILE A 235 -1.17 -0.03 0.16
CA ILE A 235 -1.24 -1.10 1.15
C ILE A 235 -1.84 -2.34 0.49
N ARG A 236 -1.29 -3.52 0.75
CA ARG A 236 -1.88 -4.79 0.35
C ARG A 236 -2.27 -5.59 1.58
N TRP A 237 -3.44 -6.25 1.55
CA TRP A 237 -3.83 -7.18 2.61
C TRP A 237 -4.00 -8.62 2.13
N LEU A 238 -3.89 -9.56 3.07
CA LEU A 238 -4.14 -10.99 2.91
C LEU A 238 -5.07 -11.49 4.01
#